data_AF-A0AB73BVN1-F1
#
_entry.id   AF-A0AB73BVN1-F1
#
_cell.length_a   1.000
_cell.length_b   1.000
_cell.length_c   1.000
_cell.angle_alpha   90.00
_cell.angle_beta   90.00
_cell.angle_gamma   90.00
#
_symmetry.space_group_name_H-M   'P 1'
#
loop_
_entity.id
_entity.type
_entity.pdbx_description
1 polymer ?
#
loop_
_entity_poly.entity_id
_entity_poly.type
_entity_poly.pdbx_seq_one_letter_code
_entity_poly.pdbx_strand_id
1 'polypeptide(L)'
;MIVVSFWVQLSKKILTKMSSNYYTALTIQLGTLFALPIMLFLVRNWEIHYSFEGILALLYLVVGCSIGAGWFWNKGLERSEVSKSGLFLALEPVFGIILAVLILGEKLNFLSIIGIILVISSAAICMLLPKQES
;
A
#
# COMPACT_ATOMS: atom_id res chain seq x y z
N MET A 1 5.95 -12.15 1.82
CA MET A 1 5.42 -12.24 0.43
C MET A 1 4.26 -13.22 0.29
N ILE A 2 4.29 -14.43 0.89
CA ILE A 2 3.19 -15.41 0.80
C ILE A 2 1.82 -14.83 1.19
N VAL A 3 1.75 -14.12 2.32
CA VAL A 3 0.50 -13.50 2.81
C VAL A 3 -0.07 -12.48 1.82
N VAL A 4 0.79 -11.62 1.26
CA VAL A 4 0.38 -10.58 0.29
C VAL A 4 -0.09 -11.23 -1.02
N SER A 5 0.64 -12.22 -1.54
CA SER A 5 0.24 -12.94 -2.75
C SER A 5 -1.11 -13.66 -2.56
N PHE A 6 -1.29 -14.32 -1.41
CA PHE A 6 -2.56 -14.95 -1.06
C PHE A 6 -3.70 -13.93 -0.94
N TRP A 7 -3.43 -12.80 -0.28
CA TRP A 7 -4.39 -11.70 -0.16
C TRP A 7 -4.80 -11.16 -1.54
N VAL A 8 -3.86 -10.80 -2.42
CA VAL A 8 -4.18 -10.29 -3.78
C VAL A 8 -5.03 -11.28 -4.57
N GLN A 9 -4.72 -12.59 -4.51
CA GLN A 9 -5.48 -13.62 -5.18
C GLN A 9 -6.92 -13.73 -4.64
N LEU A 10 -7.06 -13.72 -3.31
CA LEU A 10 -8.36 -13.77 -2.65
C LEU A 10 -9.18 -12.50 -2.94
N SER A 11 -8.57 -11.32 -2.84
CA SER A 11 -9.17 -10.02 -3.17
C SER A 11 -9.68 -10.02 -4.61
N LYS A 12 -8.87 -10.46 -5.58
CA LYS A 12 -9.29 -10.57 -6.99
C LYS A 12 -10.51 -11.49 -7.15
N LYS A 13 -10.52 -12.64 -6.46
CA LYS A 13 -11.64 -13.61 -6.52
C LYS A 13 -12.94 -13.08 -5.88
N ILE A 14 -12.83 -12.18 -4.89
CA ILE A 14 -13.99 -11.55 -4.25
C ILE A 14 -14.49 -10.36 -5.09
N LEU A 15 -13.58 -9.57 -5.67
CA LEU A 15 -13.89 -8.43 -6.52
C LEU A 15 -14.59 -8.82 -7.84
N THR A 16 -14.45 -10.06 -8.31
CA THR A 16 -15.26 -10.55 -9.45
C THR A 16 -16.72 -10.83 -9.08
N LYS A 17 -17.05 -10.91 -7.78
CA LYS A 17 -18.39 -11.19 -7.25
C LYS A 17 -19.06 -10.00 -6.57
N MET A 18 -18.31 -8.95 -6.27
CA MET A 18 -18.79 -7.78 -5.53
C MET A 18 -18.19 -6.50 -6.11
N SER A 19 -18.92 -5.38 -6.03
CA SER A 19 -18.41 -4.08 -6.47
C SER A 19 -17.21 -3.62 -5.64
N SER A 20 -16.23 -2.99 -6.31
CA SER A 20 -14.99 -2.47 -5.68
C SER A 20 -15.24 -1.53 -4.50
N ASN A 21 -16.34 -0.76 -4.54
CA ASN A 21 -16.70 0.19 -3.48
C ASN A 21 -17.01 -0.54 -2.16
N TYR A 22 -17.84 -1.59 -2.22
CA TYR A 22 -18.21 -2.39 -1.06
C TYR A 22 -17.01 -3.12 -0.46
N TYR A 23 -16.15 -3.66 -1.33
CA TYR A 23 -14.94 -4.35 -0.88
C TYR A 23 -13.97 -3.42 -0.14
N THR A 24 -13.79 -2.19 -0.65
CA THR A 24 -12.96 -1.15 -0.01
C THR A 24 -13.54 -0.76 1.35
N ALA A 25 -14.86 -0.54 1.44
CA ALA A 25 -15.51 -0.22 2.71
C ALA A 25 -15.37 -1.34 3.75
N LEU A 26 -15.58 -2.60 3.34
CA LEU A 26 -15.43 -3.77 4.21
C LEU A 26 -13.99 -3.94 4.70
N THR A 27 -12.99 -3.75 3.84
CA THR A 27 -11.58 -3.86 4.24
C THR A 27 -11.18 -2.77 5.23
N ILE A 28 -11.66 -1.54 5.06
CA ILE A 28 -11.43 -0.44 6.02
C ILE A 28 -12.12 -0.73 7.37
N GLN A 29 -13.38 -1.18 7.34
CA GLN A 29 -14.14 -1.49 8.56
C GLN A 29 -13.51 -2.64 9.35
N LEU A 30 -13.18 -3.74 8.68
CA LEU A 30 -12.50 -4.87 9.30
C LEU A 30 -11.11 -4.46 9.81
N GLY A 31 -10.34 -3.72 9.01
CA GLY A 31 -9.04 -3.20 9.41
C GLY A 31 -9.13 -2.35 10.68
N THR A 32 -10.14 -1.49 10.77
CA THR A 32 -10.41 -0.67 11.97
C THR A 32 -10.77 -1.56 13.17
N LEU A 33 -11.66 -2.54 12.99
CA LEU A 33 -12.08 -3.46 14.05
C LEU A 33 -10.89 -4.27 14.63
N PHE A 34 -9.99 -4.73 13.77
CA PHE A 34 -8.78 -5.45 14.18
C PHE A 34 -7.70 -4.54 14.75
N ALA A 35 -7.60 -3.30 14.27
CA ALA A 35 -6.63 -2.33 14.77
C ALA A 35 -7.02 -1.74 16.14
N LEU A 36 -8.31 -1.62 16.45
CA LEU A 36 -8.84 -1.09 17.71
C LEU A 36 -8.25 -1.76 18.97
N PRO A 37 -8.27 -3.11 19.13
CA PRO A 37 -7.70 -3.75 20.32
C PRO A 37 -6.19 -3.55 20.42
N ILE A 38 -5.49 -3.49 19.28
CA ILE A 38 -4.04 -3.22 19.24
C ILE A 38 -3.75 -1.79 19.71
N MET A 39 -4.52 -0.82 19.22
CA MET A 39 -4.43 0.58 19.64
C MET A 39 -4.62 0.71 21.15
N LEU A 40 -5.66 0.08 21.72
CA LEU A 40 -5.95 0.13 23.15
C LEU A 40 -4.82 -0.49 24.00
N PHE A 41 -4.15 -1.51 23.49
CA PHE A 41 -3.03 -2.15 24.18
C PHE A 41 -1.71 -1.36 24.07
N LEU A 42 -1.48 -0.65 22.96
CA LEU A 42 -0.24 0.11 22.71
C LEU A 42 -0.28 1.54 23.23
N VAL A 43 -1.46 2.11 23.48
CA VAL A 43 -1.58 3.46 24.00
C VAL A 43 -0.94 3.54 25.39
N ARG A 44 0.15 4.31 25.48
CA ARG A 44 0.87 4.55 26.74
C ARG A 44 0.24 5.69 27.53
N ASN A 45 -0.09 6.79 26.84
CA ASN A 45 -0.68 8.00 27.39
C ASN A 45 -1.88 8.42 26.52
N TRP A 46 -2.93 8.93 27.16
CA TRP A 46 -4.16 9.38 26.50
C TRP A 46 -4.17 10.89 26.21
N GLU A 47 -3.02 11.54 26.28
CA GLU A 47 -2.90 12.98 26.03
C GLU A 47 -2.96 13.25 24.53
N ILE A 48 -4.05 13.89 24.09
CA ILE A 48 -4.26 14.26 22.69
C ILE A 48 -3.80 15.71 22.52
N HIS A 49 -2.66 15.88 21.85
CA HIS A 49 -2.18 17.19 21.47
C HIS A 49 -2.81 17.58 20.13
N TYR A 50 -3.81 18.47 20.20
CA TYR A 50 -4.46 18.99 19.00
C TYR A 50 -3.54 19.98 18.29
N SER A 51 -2.96 19.57 17.17
CA SER A 51 -2.27 20.45 16.23
C SER A 51 -3.03 20.50 14.92
N PHE A 52 -3.12 21.69 14.32
CA PHE A 52 -3.75 21.86 13.01
C PHE A 52 -3.06 20.99 11.94
N GLU A 53 -1.73 20.92 11.99
CA GLU A 53 -0.92 20.03 11.15
C GLU A 53 -1.26 18.56 11.35
N GLY A 54 -1.45 18.12 12.60
CA GLY A 54 -1.83 16.74 12.91
C GLY A 54 -3.20 16.37 12.40
N ILE A 55 -4.18 17.28 12.51
CA ILE A 55 -5.53 17.09 11.95
C ILE A 55 -5.46 17.00 10.42
N LEU A 56 -4.68 17.87 9.77
CA LEU A 56 -4.53 17.85 8.32
C LEU A 56 -3.84 16.55 7.85
N ALA A 57 -2.80 16.10 8.55
CA ALA A 57 -2.14 14.83 8.28
C ALA A 57 -3.09 13.64 8.46
N LEU A 58 -3.93 13.63 9.51
CA LEU A 58 -4.95 12.61 9.71
C LEU A 58 -5.99 12.60 8.58
N LEU A 59 -6.48 13.77 8.16
CA LEU A 59 -7.41 13.89 7.03
C LEU A 59 -6.79 13.35 5.74
N TYR A 60 -5.52 13.68 5.47
CA TYR A 60 -4.79 13.15 4.32
C TYR A 60 -4.67 11.62 4.38
N LEU A 61 -4.34 11.05 5.54
CA LEU A 61 -4.24 9.60 5.73
C LEU A 61 -5.59 8.88 5.52
N VAL A 62 -6.69 9.46 6.01
CA VAL A 62 -8.02 8.86 5.86
C VAL A 62 -8.51 8.96 4.41
N VAL A 63 -8.50 10.16 3.84
CA VAL A 63 -9.10 10.39 2.51
C VAL A 63 -8.17 9.91 1.40
N GLY A 64 -6.89 10.27 1.47
CA GLY A 64 -5.89 9.93 0.46
C GLY A 64 -5.42 8.48 0.58
N CYS A 65 -4.74 8.16 1.68
CA CYS A 65 -4.05 6.88 1.83
C CYS A 65 -4.99 5.69 2.10
N SER A 66 -6.14 5.91 2.76
CA SER A 66 -7.05 4.81 3.11
C SER A 66 -8.15 4.63 2.07
N ILE A 67 -9.03 5.63 1.95
CA ILE A 67 -10.20 5.54 1.07
C ILE A 67 -9.77 5.63 -0.41
N GLY A 68 -9.01 6.67 -0.76
CA GLY A 68 -8.59 6.93 -2.13
C GLY A 68 -7.70 5.83 -2.70
N ALA A 69 -6.58 5.55 -2.03
CA ALA A 69 -5.64 4.52 -2.49
C ALA A 69 -6.28 3.12 -2.50
N GLY A 70 -7.06 2.77 -1.46
CA GLY A 70 -7.79 1.51 -1.42
C GLY A 70 -8.79 1.37 -2.57
N TRP A 71 -9.51 2.44 -2.90
CA TRP A 71 -10.44 2.44 -4.02
C TRP A 71 -9.75 2.28 -5.37
N PHE A 72 -8.68 3.03 -5.62
CA PHE A 72 -7.90 2.91 -6.86
C PHE A 72 -7.26 1.54 -6.99
N TRP A 73 -6.70 1.00 -5.90
CA TRP A 73 -6.11 -0.33 -5.85
C TRP A 73 -7.14 -1.41 -6.20
N ASN A 74 -8.29 -1.40 -5.53
CA ASN A 74 -9.33 -2.41 -5.74
C ASN A 74 -9.93 -2.34 -7.15
N LYS A 75 -10.12 -1.12 -7.69
CA LYS A 75 -10.62 -0.91 -9.06
C LYS A 75 -9.58 -1.30 -10.12
N GLY A 76 -8.30 -1.04 -9.86
CA GLY A 76 -7.20 -1.52 -10.68
C GLY A 76 -7.11 -3.05 -10.67
N LEU A 77 -7.22 -3.65 -9.49
CA LEU A 77 -7.21 -5.09 -9.30
C LEU A 77 -8.41 -5.74 -9.99
N GLU A 78 -9.61 -5.15 -9.94
CA GLU A 78 -10.80 -5.61 -10.66
C GLU A 78 -10.56 -5.75 -12.17
N ARG A 79 -9.85 -4.79 -12.78
CA ARG A 79 -9.61 -4.71 -14.23
C ARG A 79 -8.30 -5.37 -14.71
N SER A 80 -7.36 -5.62 -13.80
CA SER A 80 -6.02 -6.12 -14.13
C SER A 80 -5.86 -7.61 -13.84
N GLU A 81 -4.90 -8.25 -14.51
CA GLU A 81 -4.44 -9.59 -14.16
C GLU A 81 -3.66 -9.57 -12.83
N VAL A 82 -3.70 -10.69 -12.09
CA VAL A 82 -3.02 -10.84 -10.79
C VAL A 82 -1.52 -10.61 -10.94
N SER A 83 -0.90 -11.11 -12.02
CA SER A 83 0.53 -10.94 -12.29
C SER A 83 0.95 -9.47 -12.44
N LYS A 84 0.12 -8.63 -13.08
CA LYS A 84 0.38 -7.19 -13.22
C LYS A 84 0.23 -6.45 -11.89
N SER A 85 -0.58 -6.96 -10.96
CA SER A 85 -0.74 -6.35 -9.63
C SER A 85 0.50 -6.58 -8.76
N GLY A 86 1.14 -7.74 -8.87
CA GLY A 86 2.45 -8.00 -8.25
C GLY A 86 3.55 -7.07 -8.75
N LEU A 87 3.48 -6.66 -10.01
CA LEU A 87 4.37 -5.66 -10.61
C LEU A 87 4.28 -4.30 -9.91
N PHE A 88 3.05 -3.82 -9.70
CA PHE A 88 2.82 -2.53 -9.07
C PHE A 88 3.30 -2.51 -7.62
N LEU A 89 3.15 -3.63 -6.89
CA LEU A 89 3.69 -3.77 -5.53
C LEU A 89 5.23 -3.74 -5.51
N ALA A 90 5.89 -4.29 -6.53
CA ALA A 90 7.34 -4.21 -6.63
C ALA A 90 7.84 -2.78 -6.95
N LEU A 91 7.01 -1.97 -7.60
CA LEU A 91 7.31 -0.58 -7.95
C LEU A 91 6.91 0.43 -6.86
N GLU A 92 6.05 0.05 -5.92
CA GLU A 92 5.65 0.87 -4.78
C GLU A 92 6.83 1.58 -4.07
N PRO A 93 7.94 0.90 -3.68
CA PRO A 93 9.08 1.56 -3.05
C PRO A 93 9.77 2.59 -3.96
N VAL A 94 9.78 2.38 -5.28
CA VAL A 94 10.38 3.33 -6.24
C VAL A 94 9.58 4.63 -6.25
N PHE A 95 8.25 4.54 -6.34
CA PHE A 95 7.38 5.71 -6.26
C PHE A 95 7.44 6.38 -4.89
N GLY A 96 7.50 5.61 -3.81
CA GLY A 96 7.63 6.13 -2.45
C GLY A 96 8.84 7.04 -2.31
N ILE A 97 10.00 6.62 -2.83
CA ILE A 97 11.23 7.41 -2.76
C ILE A 97 11.17 8.64 -3.66
N ILE A 98 10.64 8.51 -4.89
CA ILE A 98 10.45 9.65 -5.79
C ILE A 98 9.57 10.72 -5.12
N LEU A 99 8.45 10.32 -4.51
CA LEU A 99 7.56 11.23 -3.81
C LEU A 99 8.19 11.81 -2.54
N ALA A 100 9.00 11.04 -1.80
CA ALA A 100 9.72 11.55 -0.64
C ALA A 100 10.72 12.67 -1.01
N VAL A 101 11.43 12.51 -2.13
CA VAL A 101 12.34 13.56 -2.62
C VAL A 101 11.59 14.78 -3.13
N LEU A 102 10.52 14.58 -3.92
CA LEU A 102 9.79 15.68 -4.56
C LEU A 102 8.88 16.46 -3.62
N ILE A 103 8.17 15.77 -2.71
CA ILE A 103 7.15 16.36 -1.84
C ILE A 103 7.73 16.72 -0.47
N LEU A 104 8.49 15.81 0.14
CA LEU A 104 9.09 16.06 1.47
C LEU A 104 10.44 16.79 1.38
N GLY A 105 11.06 16.84 0.20
CA GLY A 105 12.38 17.45 0.03
C GLY A 105 13.50 16.65 0.70
N GLU A 106 13.31 15.35 0.96
CA GLU A 106 14.33 14.52 1.59
C GLU A 106 15.59 14.43 0.72
N LYS A 107 16.75 14.68 1.34
CA LYS A 107 18.04 14.50 0.67
C LYS A 107 18.39 13.01 0.65
N LEU A 108 18.48 12.45 -0.54
CA LEU A 108 18.91 11.06 -0.71
C LEU A 108 20.35 10.89 -0.24
N ASN A 109 20.53 10.04 0.75
CA ASN A 109 21.86 9.60 1.16
C ASN A 109 22.39 8.55 0.16
N PHE A 110 23.71 8.35 0.11
CA PHE A 110 24.35 7.40 -0.81
C PHE A 110 23.78 5.97 -0.66
N LEU A 111 23.49 5.56 0.58
CA LEU A 111 22.82 4.30 0.90
C LEU A 111 21.41 4.20 0.30
N SER A 112 20.62 5.28 0.34
CA SER A 112 19.29 5.33 -0.26
C SER A 112 19.35 5.14 -1.77
N ILE A 113 20.35 5.76 -2.43
CA ILE A 113 20.56 5.61 -3.88
C ILE A 113 20.89 4.15 -4.24
N ILE A 114 21.79 3.50 -3.48
CA ILE A 114 22.10 2.08 -3.67
C ILE A 114 20.84 1.23 -3.48
N GLY A 115 20.04 1.53 -2.45
CA GLY A 115 18.77 0.84 -2.19
C GLY A 115 17.79 0.96 -3.36
N ILE A 116 17.64 2.15 -3.95
CA ILE A 116 16.80 2.38 -5.13
C ILE A 116 17.26 1.51 -6.29
N ILE A 117 18.56 1.54 -6.61
CA ILE A 117 19.13 0.76 -7.72
C ILE A 117 18.88 -0.73 -7.49
N LEU A 118 19.12 -1.22 -6.27
CA LEU A 118 18.92 -2.62 -5.93
C LEU A 118 17.46 -3.06 -6.11
N VAL A 119 16.51 -2.25 -5.64
CA VAL A 119 15.07 -2.53 -5.78
C VAL A 119 14.64 -2.51 -7.24
N ILE A 120 15.06 -1.51 -8.01
CA ILE A 120 14.75 -1.42 -9.45
C ILE A 120 15.35 -2.61 -10.21
N SER A 121 16.60 -2.97 -9.93
CA SER A 121 17.26 -4.12 -10.54
C SER A 121 16.57 -5.43 -10.19
N SER A 122 16.21 -5.64 -8.91
CA SER A 122 15.45 -6.82 -8.48
C SER A 122 14.10 -6.89 -9.20
N ALA A 123 13.36 -5.78 -9.26
CA ALA A 123 12.08 -5.72 -9.93
C ALA A 123 12.23 -6.04 -11.42
N ALA A 124 13.20 -5.41 -12.11
CA ALA A 124 13.47 -5.64 -13.52
C ALA A 124 13.87 -7.10 -13.82
N ILE A 125 14.73 -7.70 -12.99
CA ILE A 125 15.14 -9.11 -13.13
C ILE A 125 13.93 -10.03 -12.98
N CYS A 126 13.08 -9.82 -11.96
CA CYS A 126 11.86 -10.61 -11.77
C CYS A 126 10.85 -10.44 -12.90
N MET A 127 10.87 -9.30 -13.60
CA MET A 127 9.99 -9.03 -14.75
C MET A 127 10.50 -9.65 -16.06
N LEU A 128 11.82 -9.65 -16.26
CA LEU A 128 12.46 -10.10 -17.49
C LEU A 128 12.76 -11.60 -17.48
N LEU A 129 12.86 -12.22 -16.30
CA LEU A 129 12.94 -13.68 -16.21
C LEU A 129 11.61 -14.27 -16.68
N PRO A 130 11.60 -15.05 -17.77
CA PRO A 130 10.39 -15.70 -18.24
C PRO A 130 9.89 -16.60 -17.11
N LYS A 131 8.59 -16.49 -16.84
CA LYS A 131 7.87 -17.38 -15.93
C LYS A 131 8.10 -18.81 -16.41
N GLN A 132 9.07 -19.52 -15.82
CA GLN A 132 9.18 -20.97 -16.00
C GLN A 132 7.95 -21.56 -15.33
N GLU A 133 6.90 -21.77 -16.13
CA GLU A 133 5.81 -22.64 -15.76
C GLU A 133 6.38 -24.07 -15.73
N SER A 134 6.65 -24.56 -14.52
CA SER A 134 6.80 -26.00 -14.25
C SER A 134 5.53 -26.52 -13.60
#